data_AF-A0A352XXU2-F1
#
_entry.id   AF-A0A352XXU2-F1
#
_cell.length_a   1.000
_cell.length_b   1.000
_cell.length_c   1.000
_cell.angle_alpha   90.00
_cell.angle_beta   90.00
_cell.angle_gamma   90.00
#
_symmetry.space_group_name_H-M   'P 1'
#
loop_
_entity.id
_entity.type
_entity.pdbx_description
1 polymer ?
#
loop_
_entity_poly.entity_id
_entity_poly.type
_entity_poly.pdbx_seq_one_letter_code
_entity_poly.pdbx_strand_id
1 'polypeptide(L)'
;MHKLASWRELLDSIITTPAERERIATAIGVRSITLTRWVKGESIPRPQNLRQLLHALPRDYQDQFQELLEREGWLSPLSVEAEAVLVEKISFTFVNEVLDTRATTPDTLRFWAVSRQVLQHAIRHLDPEPMGMAITVVRCMPPGSDGKIHSLRESGGLGTRPWESNLEHQAMFLGAESLAGYVVTSGRPATVQNLTDDTMFLPSYRADYEMSAVASPLLYANRIAGCLLFSSTQPNYFGQTSRLMLIHGYTNLMALAFEPEEFYPPELIDLPVMPPLEVQRRHLAHFREYVIDHMRASTQTKQPLTFIQAEQQAWQQIEDILLHLPPE
;
A
#
# COMPACT_ATOMS: atom_id res chain seq x y z
N MET A 1 18.01 -39.55 13.91
CA MET A 1 16.91 -38.61 13.64
C MET A 1 15.81 -39.37 12.92
N HIS A 2 14.63 -39.53 13.55
CA HIS A 2 13.48 -40.10 12.87
C HIS A 2 13.04 -39.16 11.74
N LYS A 3 12.95 -39.64 10.50
CA LYS A 3 12.31 -38.90 9.40
C LYS A 3 10.82 -38.80 9.73
N LEU A 4 10.37 -37.63 10.14
CA LEU A 4 8.94 -37.36 10.36
C LEU A 4 8.18 -37.48 9.03
N ALA A 5 7.00 -38.07 9.07
CA ALA A 5 6.25 -38.50 7.90
C ALA A 5 5.34 -37.40 7.34
N SER A 6 5.06 -36.34 8.12
CA SER A 6 4.28 -35.20 7.64
C SER A 6 4.74 -33.86 8.21
N TRP A 7 4.38 -32.75 7.54
CA TRP A 7 4.63 -31.41 8.07
C TRP A 7 3.92 -31.17 9.41
N ARG A 8 2.79 -31.84 9.66
CA ARG A 8 2.04 -31.74 10.93
C ARG A 8 2.82 -32.34 12.09
N GLU A 9 3.46 -33.49 11.87
CA GLU A 9 4.32 -34.13 12.88
C GLU A 9 5.57 -33.30 13.15
N LEU A 10 6.15 -32.70 12.11
CA LEU A 10 7.26 -31.77 12.27
C LEU A 10 6.83 -30.54 13.07
N LEU A 11 5.67 -29.96 12.75
CA LEU A 11 5.13 -28.84 13.51
C LEU A 11 4.87 -29.20 14.98
N ASP A 12 4.29 -30.37 15.26
CA ASP A 12 4.02 -30.87 16.63
C ASP A 12 5.31 -30.93 17.47
N SER A 13 6.39 -31.45 16.86
CA SER A 13 7.70 -31.55 17.51
C SER A 13 8.31 -30.18 17.84
N ILE A 14 8.00 -29.14 17.06
CA ILE A 14 8.49 -27.78 17.27
C ILE A 14 7.64 -27.04 18.30
N ILE A 15 6.32 -27.19 18.27
CA ILE A 15 5.39 -26.47 19.16
C ILE A 15 5.16 -27.15 20.51
N THR A 16 5.99 -28.15 20.87
CA THR A 16 5.89 -28.89 22.12
C THR A 16 6.02 -27.97 23.34
N THR A 17 6.89 -26.95 23.26
CA THR A 17 7.06 -25.96 24.33
C THR A 17 6.00 -24.86 24.21
N PRO A 18 5.22 -24.55 25.27
CA PRO A 18 4.20 -23.50 25.23
C PRO A 18 4.72 -22.13 24.78
N ALA A 19 5.94 -21.77 25.17
CA ALA A 19 6.58 -20.51 24.78
C ALA A 19 6.86 -20.45 23.27
N GLU A 20 7.35 -21.53 22.68
CA GLU A 20 7.68 -21.60 21.25
C GLU A 20 6.41 -21.62 20.39
N ARG A 21 5.37 -22.31 20.86
CA ARG A 21 4.05 -22.28 20.24
C ARG A 21 3.47 -20.87 20.20
N GLU A 22 3.55 -20.13 21.31
CA GLU A 22 3.04 -18.76 21.38
C GLU A 22 3.86 -17.81 20.50
N ARG A 23 5.20 -17.99 20.46
CA ARG A 23 6.10 -17.24 19.57
C ARG A 23 5.72 -17.41 18.10
N ILE A 24 5.59 -18.65 17.64
CA ILE A 24 5.25 -18.97 16.25
C ILE A 24 3.84 -18.48 15.92
N ALA A 25 2.87 -18.69 16.82
CA ALA A 25 1.49 -18.25 16.62
C ALA A 25 1.42 -16.72 16.46
N THR A 26 2.13 -15.98 17.31
CA THR A 26 2.22 -14.52 17.25
C THR A 26 2.89 -14.07 15.95
N ALA A 27 3.99 -14.72 15.55
CA ALA A 27 4.74 -14.38 14.34
C ALA A 27 3.92 -14.54 13.05
N ILE A 28 2.99 -15.50 13.00
CA ILE A 28 2.10 -15.71 11.85
C ILE A 28 0.71 -15.09 12.03
N GLY A 29 0.48 -14.35 13.12
CA GLY A 29 -0.78 -13.64 13.40
C GLY A 29 -2.00 -14.53 13.69
N VAL A 30 -1.81 -15.73 14.24
CA VAL A 30 -2.90 -16.62 14.67
C VAL A 30 -2.88 -16.87 16.19
N ARG A 31 -3.97 -17.40 16.74
CA ARG A 31 -4.00 -17.85 18.15
C ARG A 31 -3.25 -19.17 18.31
N SER A 32 -2.56 -19.38 19.43
CA SER A 32 -1.78 -20.61 19.68
C SER A 32 -2.61 -21.90 19.66
N ILE A 33 -3.89 -21.84 20.02
CA ILE A 33 -4.83 -22.97 19.89
C ILE A 33 -5.02 -23.41 18.43
N THR A 34 -4.89 -22.49 17.47
CA THR A 34 -5.03 -22.77 16.04
C THR A 34 -3.90 -23.66 15.53
N LEU A 35 -2.67 -23.48 16.01
CA LEU A 35 -1.55 -24.36 15.69
C LEU A 35 -1.80 -25.79 16.16
N THR A 36 -2.29 -25.95 17.39
CA THR A 36 -2.65 -27.26 17.95
C THR A 36 -3.74 -27.95 17.13
N ARG A 37 -4.74 -27.19 16.66
CA ARG A 37 -5.80 -27.71 15.78
C ARG A 37 -5.27 -28.17 14.42
N TRP A 38 -4.33 -27.44 13.83
CA TRP A 38 -3.70 -27.83 12.56
C TRP A 38 -2.89 -29.11 12.67
N VAL A 39 -2.09 -29.24 13.74
CA VAL A 39 -1.32 -30.45 14.04
C VAL A 39 -2.24 -31.65 14.20
N LYS A 40 -3.33 -31.50 14.97
CA LYS A 40 -4.32 -32.57 15.19
C LYS A 40 -5.21 -32.86 13.98
N GLY A 41 -5.14 -32.05 12.93
CA GLY A 41 -6.01 -32.16 11.75
C GLY A 41 -7.46 -31.73 12.01
N GLU A 42 -7.74 -31.07 13.14
CA GLU A 42 -9.07 -30.53 13.48
C GLU A 42 -9.46 -29.33 12.61
N SER A 43 -8.46 -28.68 11.98
CA SER A 43 -8.67 -27.64 10.97
C SER A 43 -7.57 -27.66 9.91
N ILE A 44 -7.90 -27.13 8.74
CA ILE A 44 -7.01 -27.08 7.58
C ILE A 44 -6.43 -25.66 7.48
N PRO A 45 -5.11 -25.47 7.58
CA PRO A 45 -4.51 -24.15 7.40
C PRO A 45 -4.71 -23.66 5.96
N ARG A 46 -4.87 -22.34 5.81
CA ARG A 46 -4.75 -21.73 4.49
C ARG A 46 -3.29 -21.85 4.03
N PRO A 47 -3.02 -22.02 2.73
CA PRO A 47 -1.65 -22.12 2.24
C PRO A 47 -0.77 -20.90 2.54
N GLN A 48 -1.36 -19.71 2.65
CA GLN A 48 -0.64 -18.51 3.09
C GLN A 48 -0.12 -18.66 4.52
N ASN A 49 -0.91 -19.28 5.41
CA ASN A 49 -0.49 -19.58 6.77
C ASN A 49 0.65 -20.60 6.77
N LEU A 50 0.65 -21.58 5.87
CA LEU A 50 1.75 -22.55 5.73
C LEU A 50 3.05 -21.90 5.26
N ARG A 51 2.97 -20.92 4.34
CA ARG A 51 4.13 -20.12 3.92
C ARG A 51 4.66 -19.22 5.03
N GLN A 52 3.78 -18.54 5.75
CA GLN A 52 4.17 -17.76 6.93
C GLN A 52 4.79 -18.66 8.00
N LEU A 53 4.23 -19.85 8.20
CA LEU A 53 4.77 -20.84 9.12
C LEU A 53 6.20 -21.20 8.73
N LEU A 54 6.46 -21.52 7.46
CA LEU A 54 7.80 -21.84 6.95
C LEU A 54 8.82 -20.76 7.35
N HIS A 55 8.47 -19.48 7.23
CA HIS A 55 9.36 -18.38 7.63
C HIS A 55 9.45 -18.15 9.14
N ALA A 56 8.43 -18.51 9.91
CA ALA A 56 8.39 -18.35 11.38
C ALA A 56 9.09 -19.49 12.15
N LEU A 57 9.31 -20.64 11.49
CA LEU A 57 10.03 -21.78 12.05
C LEU A 57 11.54 -21.48 12.23
N PRO A 58 12.21 -22.11 13.22
CA PRO A 58 13.66 -22.03 13.34
C PRO A 58 14.36 -22.54 12.07
N ARG A 59 15.48 -21.89 11.69
CA ARG A 59 16.20 -22.15 10.43
C ARG A 59 16.52 -23.64 10.20
N ASP A 60 16.88 -24.34 11.26
CA ASP A 60 17.24 -25.77 11.21
C ASP A 60 16.10 -26.69 10.73
N TYR A 61 14.85 -26.21 10.79
CA TYR A 61 13.66 -26.95 10.37
C TYR A 61 13.05 -26.46 9.06
N GLN A 62 13.50 -25.33 8.51
CA GLN A 62 12.86 -24.71 7.33
C GLN A 62 12.99 -25.60 6.09
N ASP A 63 14.19 -26.10 5.79
CA ASP A 63 14.42 -26.96 4.62
C ASP A 63 13.60 -28.25 4.70
N GLN A 64 13.58 -28.87 5.89
CA GLN A 64 12.80 -30.10 6.13
C GLN A 64 11.30 -29.83 6.03
N PHE A 65 10.82 -28.69 6.55
CA PHE A 65 9.41 -28.32 6.50
C PHE A 65 8.96 -28.04 5.06
N GLN A 66 9.80 -27.38 4.28
CA GLN A 66 9.57 -27.13 2.87
C GLN A 66 9.49 -28.44 2.06
N GLU A 67 10.44 -29.36 2.24
CA GLU A 67 10.45 -30.67 1.56
C GLU A 67 9.15 -31.45 1.85
N LEU A 68 8.68 -31.41 3.10
CA LEU A 68 7.44 -32.09 3.50
C LEU A 68 6.20 -31.45 2.87
N LEU A 69 6.13 -30.11 2.81
CA LEU A 69 5.04 -29.41 2.15
C LEU A 69 5.01 -29.67 0.64
N GLU A 70 6.16 -29.72 -0.03
CA GLU A 70 6.27 -30.06 -1.45
C GLU A 70 5.81 -31.50 -1.71
N ARG A 71 6.28 -32.46 -0.91
CA ARG A 71 5.90 -33.88 -1.01
C ARG A 71 4.40 -34.11 -0.83
N GLU A 72 3.77 -33.35 0.07
CA GLU A 72 2.34 -33.43 0.33
C GLU A 72 1.49 -32.57 -0.62
N GLY A 73 2.11 -31.89 -1.60
CA GLY A 73 1.42 -31.13 -2.64
C GLY A 73 0.91 -29.75 -2.20
N TRP A 74 1.31 -29.26 -1.03
CA TRP A 74 0.96 -27.92 -0.53
C TRP A 74 1.72 -26.79 -1.24
N LEU A 75 2.82 -27.12 -1.91
CA LEU A 75 3.68 -26.16 -2.64
C LEU A 75 3.77 -26.44 -4.16
N SER A 76 2.85 -27.24 -4.71
CA SER A 76 2.86 -27.58 -6.14
C SER A 76 2.57 -26.35 -7.03
N PRO A 77 3.21 -26.16 -8.20
CA PRO A 77 2.91 -25.07 -9.13
C PRO A 77 1.42 -25.00 -9.55
N LEU A 78 0.75 -26.15 -9.64
CA LEU A 78 -0.69 -26.25 -9.93
C LEU A 78 -1.56 -25.72 -8.77
N SER A 79 -1.04 -25.72 -7.54
CA SER A 79 -1.71 -25.12 -6.38
C SER A 79 -1.60 -23.59 -6.36
N VAL A 80 -0.58 -23.01 -7.01
CA VAL A 80 -0.49 -21.55 -7.25
C VAL A 80 -1.55 -21.10 -8.26
N GLU A 81 -1.85 -21.92 -9.26
CA GLU A 81 -2.96 -21.69 -10.20
C GLU A 81 -4.32 -21.91 -9.53
N ALA A 82 -4.48 -22.92 -8.67
CA ALA A 82 -5.68 -23.13 -7.87
C ALA A 82 -5.88 -22.06 -6.77
N GLU A 83 -4.81 -21.45 -6.26
CA GLU A 83 -4.85 -20.29 -5.37
C GLU A 83 -5.15 -18.98 -6.10
N ALA A 84 -4.70 -18.85 -7.35
CA ALA A 84 -5.16 -17.77 -8.23
C ALA A 84 -6.66 -17.88 -8.54
N VAL A 85 -7.26 -19.06 -8.31
CA VAL A 85 -8.70 -19.30 -8.31
C VAL A 85 -9.36 -19.01 -6.94
N LEU A 86 -8.62 -19.01 -5.83
CA LEU A 86 -9.12 -18.76 -4.47
C LEU A 86 -9.02 -17.30 -4.00
N VAL A 87 -8.16 -16.48 -4.59
CA VAL A 87 -8.26 -15.03 -4.46
C VAL A 87 -9.49 -14.61 -5.27
N GLU A 88 -10.57 -14.26 -4.57
CA GLU A 88 -11.79 -13.79 -5.22
C GLU A 88 -11.42 -12.72 -6.24
N LYS A 89 -12.00 -12.77 -7.44
CA LYS A 89 -11.80 -11.68 -8.41
C LYS A 89 -12.65 -10.49 -7.96
N ILE A 90 -12.27 -9.28 -8.37
CA ILE A 90 -13.16 -8.13 -8.21
C ILE A 90 -14.47 -8.45 -8.94
N SER A 91 -15.58 -8.44 -8.22
CA SER A 91 -16.87 -8.82 -8.79
C SER A 91 -17.32 -7.79 -9.82
N PHE A 92 -17.96 -8.25 -10.90
CA PHE A 92 -18.52 -7.34 -11.90
C PHE A 92 -19.60 -6.41 -11.30
N THR A 93 -20.33 -6.89 -10.31
CA THR A 93 -21.29 -6.07 -9.54
C THR A 93 -20.60 -4.87 -8.91
N PHE A 94 -19.47 -5.06 -8.22
CA PHE A 94 -18.73 -3.96 -7.62
C PHE A 94 -18.18 -2.98 -8.66
N VAL A 95 -17.71 -3.47 -9.80
CA VAL A 95 -17.26 -2.61 -10.91
C VAL A 95 -18.40 -1.69 -11.38
N ASN A 96 -19.61 -2.23 -11.56
CA ASN A 96 -20.77 -1.42 -11.95
C ASN A 96 -21.14 -0.40 -10.85
N GLU A 97 -21.09 -0.78 -9.58
CA GLU A 97 -21.35 0.15 -8.48
C GLU A 97 -20.37 1.34 -8.46
N VAL A 98 -19.10 1.11 -8.81
CA VAL A 98 -18.09 2.18 -8.94
C VAL A 98 -18.42 3.08 -10.14
N LEU A 99 -18.79 2.49 -11.28
CA LEU A 99 -19.18 3.25 -12.47
C LEU A 99 -20.45 4.09 -12.24
N ASP A 100 -21.45 3.53 -11.56
CA ASP A 100 -22.69 4.21 -11.18
C ASP A 100 -22.39 5.37 -10.21
N THR A 101 -21.53 5.14 -9.22
CA THR A 101 -21.08 6.18 -8.28
C THR A 101 -20.41 7.32 -9.03
N ARG A 102 -19.49 7.02 -9.97
CA ARG A 102 -18.84 8.02 -10.81
C ARG A 102 -19.84 8.83 -11.65
N ALA A 103 -20.83 8.15 -12.24
CA ALA A 103 -21.80 8.76 -13.16
C ALA A 103 -22.84 9.64 -12.46
N THR A 104 -23.17 9.34 -11.20
CA THR A 104 -24.25 10.01 -10.44
C THR A 104 -23.75 11.01 -9.40
N THR A 105 -22.45 10.97 -9.05
CA THR A 105 -21.86 11.89 -8.07
C THR A 105 -21.40 13.20 -8.72
N PRO A 106 -21.71 14.37 -8.14
CA PRO A 106 -21.18 15.66 -8.59
C PRO A 106 -19.65 15.70 -8.61
N ASP A 107 -19.06 16.46 -9.55
CA ASP A 107 -17.61 16.54 -9.77
C ASP A 107 -16.82 16.82 -8.47
N THR A 108 -17.29 17.76 -7.66
CA THR A 108 -16.63 18.17 -6.40
C THR A 108 -16.56 17.08 -5.33
N LEU A 109 -17.38 16.04 -5.43
CA LEU A 109 -17.44 14.93 -4.48
C LEU A 109 -16.98 13.60 -5.07
N ARG A 110 -16.77 13.53 -6.41
CA ARG A 110 -16.46 12.30 -7.14
C ARG A 110 -15.19 11.64 -6.62
N PHE A 111 -14.10 12.41 -6.50
CA PHE A 111 -12.83 11.90 -6.00
C PHE A 111 -13.01 11.18 -4.66
N TRP A 112 -13.66 11.84 -3.71
CA TRP A 112 -13.86 11.28 -2.37
C TRP A 112 -14.79 10.05 -2.38
N ALA A 113 -15.90 10.12 -3.12
CA ALA A 113 -16.89 9.05 -3.15
C ALA A 113 -16.32 7.76 -3.77
N VAL A 114 -15.69 7.88 -4.95
CA VAL A 114 -15.08 6.75 -5.66
C VAL A 114 -13.88 6.21 -4.87
N SER A 115 -12.99 7.09 -4.40
CA SER A 115 -11.81 6.66 -3.64
C SER A 115 -12.21 5.88 -2.40
N ARG A 116 -13.17 6.38 -1.62
CA ARG A 116 -13.64 5.71 -0.40
C ARG A 116 -14.23 4.33 -0.71
N GLN A 117 -15.07 4.22 -1.74
CA GLN A 117 -15.66 2.95 -2.15
C GLN A 117 -14.60 1.93 -2.57
N VAL A 118 -13.64 2.35 -3.41
CA VAL A 118 -12.56 1.49 -3.92
C VAL A 118 -11.63 1.06 -2.77
N LEU A 119 -11.17 1.98 -1.93
CA LEU A 119 -10.27 1.69 -0.80
C LEU A 119 -10.91 0.74 0.21
N GLN A 120 -12.19 0.96 0.56
CA GLN A 120 -12.90 0.09 1.50
C GLN A 120 -13.06 -1.33 0.96
N HIS A 121 -13.35 -1.48 -0.33
CA HIS A 121 -13.42 -2.81 -0.92
C HIS A 121 -12.03 -3.44 -1.05
N ALA A 122 -11.01 -2.67 -1.45
CA ALA A 122 -9.65 -3.16 -1.60
C ALA A 122 -9.09 -3.68 -0.27
N ILE A 123 -9.24 -2.93 0.83
CA ILE A 123 -8.70 -3.34 2.12
C ILE A 123 -9.37 -4.61 2.65
N ARG A 124 -10.69 -4.75 2.50
CA ARG A 124 -11.42 -5.96 2.94
C ARG A 124 -11.01 -7.19 2.14
N HIS A 125 -10.63 -6.99 0.88
CA HIS A 125 -10.27 -8.07 -0.01
C HIS A 125 -8.82 -8.51 0.16
N LEU A 126 -7.93 -7.54 0.32
CA LEU A 126 -6.51 -7.79 0.48
C LEU A 126 -6.20 -8.19 1.93
N ASP A 127 -6.73 -7.49 2.94
CA ASP A 127 -6.49 -7.76 4.37
C ASP A 127 -7.77 -8.21 5.10
N PRO A 128 -8.37 -9.38 4.74
CA PRO A 128 -9.64 -9.84 5.30
C PRO A 128 -9.55 -10.19 6.80
N GLU A 129 -8.37 -10.63 7.23
CA GLU A 129 -7.99 -10.76 8.63
C GLU A 129 -7.06 -9.58 8.91
N PRO A 130 -7.44 -8.56 9.70
CA PRO A 130 -6.70 -7.30 9.80
C PRO A 130 -5.28 -7.49 10.37
N MET A 131 -4.33 -7.87 9.52
CA MET A 131 -2.96 -8.21 9.92
C MET A 131 -2.00 -7.02 9.76
N GLY A 132 -2.49 -5.92 9.20
CA GLY A 132 -1.73 -4.70 9.01
C GLY A 132 -1.47 -4.44 7.54
N MET A 133 -2.33 -3.60 6.98
CA MET A 133 -2.25 -3.09 5.63
C MET A 133 -2.62 -1.62 5.60
N ALA A 134 -1.92 -0.84 4.78
CA ALA A 134 -2.31 0.51 4.42
C ALA A 134 -2.42 0.63 2.89
N ILE A 135 -3.41 1.37 2.42
CA ILE A 135 -3.58 1.73 1.01
C ILE A 135 -3.63 3.24 0.93
N THR A 136 -2.62 3.84 0.32
CA THR A 136 -2.42 5.29 0.25
C THR A 136 -2.56 5.79 -1.18
N VAL A 137 -3.38 6.83 -1.38
CA VAL A 137 -3.56 7.50 -2.66
C VAL A 137 -2.53 8.62 -2.78
N VAL A 138 -1.54 8.41 -3.64
CA VAL A 138 -0.47 9.37 -3.93
C VAL A 138 -0.79 10.09 -5.24
N ARG A 139 -0.76 11.42 -5.23
CA ARG A 139 -1.14 12.27 -6.36
C ARG A 139 0.04 13.12 -6.81
N CYS A 140 0.17 13.35 -8.10
CA CYS A 140 1.05 14.41 -8.60
C CYS A 140 0.60 15.76 -8.05
N MET A 141 1.56 16.58 -7.62
CA MET A 141 1.28 18.00 -7.40
C MET A 141 1.03 18.70 -8.74
N PRO A 142 0.24 19.79 -8.76
CA PRO A 142 0.07 20.59 -9.97
C PRO A 142 1.43 21.12 -10.46
N PRO A 143 1.61 21.32 -11.77
CA PRO A 143 2.85 21.85 -12.30
C PRO A 143 3.25 23.19 -11.68
N GLY A 144 4.54 23.34 -11.39
CA GLY A 144 5.16 24.57 -10.95
C GLY A 144 5.24 25.63 -12.05
N SER A 145 5.91 26.75 -11.73
CA SER A 145 6.04 27.88 -12.67
C SER A 145 6.82 27.57 -13.95
N ASP A 146 7.68 26.55 -13.92
CA ASP A 146 8.44 26.03 -15.06
C ASP A 146 7.66 24.98 -15.88
N GLY A 147 6.44 24.64 -15.46
CA GLY A 147 5.58 23.64 -16.08
C GLY A 147 5.92 22.19 -15.71
N LYS A 148 6.81 21.95 -14.74
CA LYS A 148 7.18 20.62 -14.26
C LYS A 148 6.50 20.26 -12.96
N ILE A 149 6.41 18.96 -12.70
CA ILE A 149 5.88 18.40 -11.46
C ILE A 149 7.06 17.95 -10.63
N HIS A 150 7.25 18.61 -9.48
CA HIS A 150 8.40 18.39 -8.62
C HIS A 150 8.11 17.53 -7.41
N SER A 151 6.86 17.26 -7.08
CA SER A 151 6.56 16.33 -6.00
C SER A 151 5.28 15.57 -6.23
N LEU A 152 5.17 14.47 -5.50
CA LEU A 152 3.93 13.78 -5.26
C LEU A 152 3.46 14.09 -3.85
N ARG A 153 2.17 13.91 -3.58
CA ARG A 153 1.56 14.13 -2.27
C ARG A 153 0.66 12.97 -1.89
N GLU A 154 0.82 12.47 -0.67
CA GLU A 154 -0.17 11.57 -0.06
C GLU A 154 -1.46 12.34 0.23
N SER A 155 -2.54 11.95 -0.43
CA SER A 155 -3.83 12.66 -0.39
C SER A 155 -4.88 11.99 0.48
N GLY A 156 -4.49 10.95 1.20
CA GLY A 156 -5.35 10.13 2.03
C GLY A 156 -5.20 8.64 1.74
N GLY A 157 -5.95 7.84 2.48
CA GLY A 157 -5.82 6.39 2.41
C GLY A 157 -6.59 5.71 3.53
N LEU A 158 -6.57 4.39 3.50
CA LEU A 158 -7.24 3.54 4.47
C LEU A 158 -6.24 2.54 5.04
N GLY A 159 -6.25 2.36 6.35
CA GLY A 159 -5.37 1.43 7.06
C GLY A 159 -6.10 0.47 7.98
N THR A 160 -5.49 -0.68 8.22
CA THR A 160 -5.76 -1.56 9.35
C THR A 160 -4.62 -1.46 10.36
N ARG A 161 -4.88 -1.85 11.62
CA ARG A 161 -3.87 -1.78 12.68
C ARG A 161 -2.58 -2.48 12.24
N PRO A 162 -1.40 -1.87 12.46
CA PRO A 162 -1.13 -0.76 13.37
C PRO A 162 -1.38 0.64 12.81
N TRP A 163 -1.65 0.78 11.51
CA TRP A 163 -1.99 2.08 10.92
C TRP A 163 -3.36 2.59 11.38
N GLU A 164 -3.52 3.91 11.29
CA GLU A 164 -4.82 4.55 11.52
C GLU A 164 -5.81 4.16 10.43
N SER A 165 -7.10 4.15 10.78
CA SER A 165 -8.14 3.83 9.81
C SER A 165 -8.28 4.89 8.72
N ASN A 166 -7.92 6.14 8.99
CA ASN A 166 -7.92 7.23 8.02
C ASN A 166 -6.51 7.83 7.95
N LEU A 167 -5.88 7.76 6.77
CA LEU A 167 -4.52 8.22 6.55
C LEU A 167 -4.44 9.69 6.07
N GLU A 168 -5.57 10.39 5.90
CA GLU A 168 -5.60 11.80 5.46
C GLU A 168 -4.75 12.74 6.34
N HIS A 169 -4.61 12.45 7.64
CA HIS A 169 -3.86 13.28 8.59
C HIS A 169 -2.33 13.07 8.52
N GLN A 170 -1.87 12.12 7.71
CA GLN A 170 -0.45 11.77 7.57
C GLN A 170 0.15 12.28 6.26
N ALA A 171 -0.56 13.16 5.55
CA ALA A 171 -0.13 13.72 4.28
C ALA A 171 1.32 14.22 4.31
N MET A 172 2.11 13.78 3.33
CA MET A 172 3.50 14.16 3.12
C MET A 172 3.78 14.33 1.62
N PHE A 173 4.91 14.96 1.31
CA PHE A 173 5.46 15.01 -0.03
C PHE A 173 6.46 13.88 -0.27
N LEU A 174 6.44 13.37 -1.50
CA LEU A 174 7.26 12.27 -1.96
C LEU A 174 7.95 12.67 -3.27
N GLY A 175 9.24 12.35 -3.39
CA GLY A 175 10.07 12.60 -4.56
C GLY A 175 10.70 11.31 -5.10
N ALA A 176 11.84 11.47 -5.77
CA ALA A 176 12.61 10.36 -6.37
C ALA A 176 13.16 9.35 -5.35
N GLU A 177 13.21 9.70 -4.05
CA GLU A 177 13.60 8.82 -2.95
C GLU A 177 12.56 7.76 -2.61
N SER A 178 11.33 7.90 -3.11
CA SER A 178 10.19 7.05 -2.76
C SER A 178 9.86 6.01 -3.83
N LEU A 179 9.25 4.90 -3.41
CA LEU A 179 8.71 3.89 -4.33
C LEU A 179 7.63 4.48 -5.24
N ALA A 180 6.83 5.40 -4.70
CA ALA A 180 5.82 6.14 -5.45
C ALA A 180 6.46 6.98 -6.56
N GLY A 181 7.53 7.73 -6.25
CA GLY A 181 8.29 8.52 -7.22
C GLY A 181 8.88 7.67 -8.33
N TYR A 182 9.45 6.52 -7.99
CA TYR A 182 9.97 5.57 -8.98
C TYR A 182 8.87 5.06 -9.94
N VAL A 183 7.71 4.67 -9.41
CA VAL A 183 6.60 4.15 -10.22
C VAL A 183 5.94 5.22 -11.08
N VAL A 184 5.79 6.43 -10.56
CA VAL A 184 5.26 7.56 -11.34
C VAL A 184 6.23 7.96 -12.45
N THR A 185 7.54 8.01 -12.18
CA THR A 185 8.55 8.35 -13.18
C THR A 185 8.68 7.28 -14.27
N SER A 186 8.64 6.00 -13.88
CA SER A 186 8.77 4.88 -14.83
C SER A 186 7.47 4.53 -15.56
N GLY A 187 6.32 4.95 -15.03
CA GLY A 187 4.99 4.56 -15.51
C GLY A 187 4.71 3.06 -15.35
N ARG A 188 5.44 2.35 -14.46
CA ARG A 188 5.35 0.89 -14.29
C ARG A 188 5.19 0.52 -12.82
N PRO A 189 4.33 -0.46 -12.48
CA PRO A 189 4.25 -0.96 -11.10
C PRO A 189 5.58 -1.52 -10.61
N ALA A 190 5.84 -1.38 -9.32
CA ALA A 190 7.02 -1.93 -8.66
C ALA A 190 6.64 -2.52 -7.30
N THR A 191 7.37 -3.58 -6.94
CA THR A 191 7.13 -4.34 -5.71
C THR A 191 8.41 -4.46 -4.90
N VAL A 192 8.30 -4.15 -3.62
CA VAL A 192 9.32 -4.34 -2.60
C VAL A 192 8.84 -5.45 -1.67
N GLN A 193 9.45 -6.63 -1.79
CA GLN A 193 9.02 -7.80 -1.01
C GLN A 193 9.48 -7.74 0.44
N ASN A 194 10.65 -7.15 0.71
CA ASN A 194 11.10 -6.95 2.07
C ASN A 194 11.92 -5.67 2.18
N LEU A 195 11.39 -4.69 2.91
CA LEU A 195 12.07 -3.42 3.16
C LEU A 195 13.26 -3.58 4.09
N THR A 196 13.35 -4.64 4.90
CA THR A 196 14.48 -4.85 5.82
C THR A 196 15.72 -5.42 5.14
N ASP A 197 15.65 -5.71 3.84
CA ASP A 197 16.77 -6.27 3.09
C ASP A 197 17.57 -5.14 2.42
N ASP A 198 18.79 -4.91 2.89
CA ASP A 198 19.68 -3.85 2.37
C ASP A 198 20.22 -4.13 0.96
N THR A 199 19.85 -5.24 0.33
CA THR A 199 20.25 -5.58 -1.06
C THR A 199 19.35 -4.96 -2.13
N MET A 200 18.36 -4.16 -1.76
CA MET A 200 17.37 -3.64 -2.69
C MET A 200 17.84 -2.38 -3.43
N PHE A 201 17.68 -2.38 -4.76
CA PHE A 201 18.05 -1.26 -5.64
C PHE A 201 16.92 -0.26 -5.91
N LEU A 202 15.77 -0.42 -5.25
CA LEU A 202 14.61 0.47 -5.42
C LEU A 202 14.61 1.56 -4.34
N PRO A 203 14.35 2.84 -4.70
CA PRO A 203 14.10 3.87 -3.72
C PRO A 203 12.91 3.46 -2.84
N SER A 204 13.13 3.39 -1.54
CA SER A 204 12.10 3.08 -0.57
C SER A 204 12.30 3.91 0.68
N TYR A 205 11.55 5.00 0.77
CA TYR A 205 11.28 5.62 2.05
C TYR A 205 10.50 4.61 2.90
N ARG A 206 10.99 4.31 4.11
CA ARG A 206 10.33 3.37 5.02
C ARG A 206 9.30 4.13 5.84
N ALA A 207 8.02 3.94 5.54
CA ALA A 207 6.95 4.41 6.41
C ALA A 207 6.88 3.56 7.69
N ASP A 208 6.27 4.10 8.75
CA ASP A 208 6.10 3.40 10.02
C ASP A 208 5.43 2.02 9.79
N TYR A 209 5.98 0.98 10.40
CA TYR A 209 5.52 -0.43 10.35
C TYR A 209 5.62 -1.14 8.99
N GLU A 210 6.02 -0.45 7.92
CA GLU A 210 6.05 -1.02 6.58
C GLU A 210 7.18 -2.06 6.43
N MET A 211 6.84 -3.28 6.02
CA MET A 211 7.79 -4.36 5.76
C MET A 211 7.80 -4.82 4.31
N SER A 212 6.69 -4.66 3.57
CA SER A 212 6.64 -4.84 2.12
C SER A 212 5.68 -3.84 1.49
N ALA A 213 5.88 -3.53 0.22
CA ALA A 213 5.13 -2.51 -0.49
C ALA A 213 4.93 -2.83 -1.98
N VAL A 214 3.83 -2.35 -2.55
CA VAL A 214 3.59 -2.27 -4.00
C VAL A 214 3.07 -0.90 -4.34
N ALA A 215 3.71 -0.22 -5.28
CA ALA A 215 3.14 0.96 -5.90
C ALA A 215 2.71 0.64 -7.33
N SER A 216 1.54 1.14 -7.73
CA SER A 216 0.98 0.96 -9.07
C SER A 216 0.49 2.29 -9.62
N PRO A 217 0.91 2.71 -10.83
CA PRO A 217 0.65 4.04 -11.35
C PRO A 217 -0.83 4.19 -11.74
N LEU A 218 -1.38 5.37 -11.48
CA LEU A 218 -2.73 5.76 -11.90
C LEU A 218 -2.66 6.32 -13.33
N LEU A 219 -3.04 5.48 -14.30
CA LEU A 219 -2.86 5.77 -15.73
C LEU A 219 -4.17 6.12 -16.43
N TYR A 220 -4.12 7.11 -17.32
CA TYR A 220 -5.18 7.43 -18.27
C TYR A 220 -4.55 7.90 -19.59
N ALA A 221 -4.80 7.18 -20.69
CA ALA A 221 -4.29 7.55 -22.02
C ALA A 221 -2.78 7.88 -22.06
N ASN A 222 -1.94 7.03 -21.44
CA ASN A 222 -0.49 7.20 -21.32
C ASN A 222 -0.04 8.44 -20.51
N ARG A 223 -0.95 8.99 -19.68
CA ARG A 223 -0.69 10.07 -18.72
C ARG A 223 -0.85 9.53 -17.30
N ILE A 224 -0.28 10.23 -16.34
CA ILE A 224 -0.11 9.77 -14.96
C ILE A 224 -0.66 10.82 -13.98
N ALA A 225 -1.55 10.40 -13.09
CA ALA A 225 -2.09 11.26 -12.02
C ALA A 225 -1.38 11.07 -10.67
N GLY A 226 -0.55 10.03 -10.57
CA GLY A 226 0.12 9.61 -9.34
C GLY A 226 0.17 8.08 -9.27
N CYS A 227 0.06 7.51 -8.08
CA CYS A 227 0.01 6.07 -7.89
C CYS A 227 -0.84 5.66 -6.68
N LEU A 228 -1.26 4.40 -6.66
CA LEU A 228 -1.81 3.75 -5.49
C LEU A 228 -0.70 2.93 -4.82
N LEU A 229 -0.40 3.25 -3.55
CA LEU A 229 0.61 2.57 -2.75
C LEU A 229 -0.08 1.61 -1.77
N PHE A 230 0.35 0.36 -1.77
CA PHE A 230 -0.10 -0.69 -0.87
C PHE A 230 1.06 -1.08 0.01
N SER A 231 0.87 -0.98 1.32
CA SER A 231 1.88 -1.22 2.35
C SER A 231 1.40 -2.35 3.26
N SER A 232 2.32 -3.23 3.68
CA SER A 232 2.00 -4.32 4.62
C SER A 232 3.05 -4.43 5.72
N THR A 233 2.59 -4.78 6.92
CA THR A 233 3.45 -5.16 8.06
C THR A 233 4.10 -6.53 7.88
N GLN A 234 3.84 -7.23 6.78
CA GLN A 234 4.39 -8.55 6.53
C GLN A 234 5.40 -8.50 5.38
N PRO A 235 6.56 -9.16 5.50
CA PRO A 235 7.44 -9.38 4.37
C PRO A 235 6.81 -10.38 3.38
N ASN A 236 7.18 -10.27 2.12
CA ASN A 236 6.76 -11.11 0.99
C ASN A 236 5.25 -11.15 0.76
N TYR A 237 4.51 -10.20 1.34
CA TYR A 237 3.05 -10.19 1.29
C TYR A 237 2.55 -10.10 -0.17
N PHE A 238 3.24 -9.35 -1.01
CA PHE A 238 2.92 -9.13 -2.42
C PHE A 238 3.60 -10.12 -3.37
N GLY A 239 4.06 -11.28 -2.88
CA GLY A 239 4.74 -12.30 -3.70
C GLY A 239 3.81 -13.10 -4.63
N GLN A 240 2.49 -13.04 -4.42
CA GLN A 240 1.52 -13.80 -5.19
C GLN A 240 1.01 -13.02 -6.41
N THR A 241 1.06 -13.63 -7.59
CA THR A 241 0.56 -13.04 -8.85
C THR A 241 -0.92 -12.65 -8.79
N SER A 242 -1.75 -13.47 -8.16
CA SER A 242 -3.19 -13.20 -8.00
C SER A 242 -3.46 -11.92 -7.19
N ARG A 243 -2.66 -11.65 -6.17
CA ARG A 243 -2.72 -10.42 -5.38
C ARG A 243 -2.28 -9.21 -6.19
N LEU A 244 -1.23 -9.33 -7.01
CA LEU A 244 -0.80 -8.28 -7.92
C LEU A 244 -1.88 -7.96 -8.98
N MET A 245 -2.61 -8.98 -9.46
CA MET A 245 -3.76 -8.80 -10.36
C MET A 245 -4.91 -8.03 -9.69
N LEU A 246 -5.19 -8.29 -8.40
CA LEU A 246 -6.16 -7.50 -7.64
C LEU A 246 -5.72 -6.05 -7.48
N ILE A 247 -4.45 -5.83 -7.09
CA ILE A 247 -3.88 -4.49 -6.96
C ILE A 247 -4.01 -3.71 -8.27
N HIS A 248 -3.70 -4.35 -9.39
CA HIS A 248 -3.88 -3.74 -10.71
C HIS A 248 -5.35 -3.39 -10.97
N GLY A 249 -6.28 -4.30 -10.67
CA GLY A 249 -7.72 -4.05 -10.79
C GLY A 249 -8.21 -2.87 -9.94
N TYR A 250 -7.80 -2.80 -8.68
CA TYR A 250 -8.14 -1.68 -7.79
C TYR A 250 -7.51 -0.37 -8.22
N THR A 251 -6.28 -0.40 -8.76
CA THR A 251 -5.62 0.79 -9.31
C THR A 251 -6.41 1.33 -10.51
N ASN A 252 -6.88 0.45 -11.40
CA ASN A 252 -7.71 0.86 -12.55
C ASN A 252 -9.05 1.45 -12.10
N LEU A 253 -9.70 0.89 -11.08
CA LEU A 253 -10.92 1.46 -10.51
C LEU A 253 -10.64 2.79 -9.80
N MET A 254 -9.50 2.92 -9.12
CA MET A 254 -9.10 4.16 -8.45
C MET A 254 -8.88 5.29 -9.46
N ALA A 255 -8.32 5.00 -10.64
CA ALA A 255 -8.13 6.01 -11.69
C ALA A 255 -9.44 6.67 -12.13
N LEU A 256 -10.59 6.01 -11.96
CA LEU A 256 -11.92 6.57 -12.24
C LEU A 256 -12.33 7.71 -11.28
N ALA A 257 -11.64 7.86 -10.15
CA ALA A 257 -11.88 8.93 -9.18
C ALA A 257 -11.32 10.29 -9.62
N PHE A 258 -10.46 10.31 -10.64
CA PHE A 258 -9.72 11.48 -11.10
C PHE A 258 -10.32 12.08 -12.37
N GLU A 259 -10.20 13.39 -12.50
CA GLU A 259 -10.53 14.11 -13.74
C GLU A 259 -9.39 14.00 -14.77
N PRO A 260 -9.70 14.04 -16.08
CA PRO A 260 -8.69 13.95 -17.14
C PRO A 260 -7.55 14.97 -17.01
N GLU A 261 -7.84 16.17 -16.50
CA GLU A 261 -6.88 17.27 -16.31
C GLU A 261 -5.85 16.97 -15.20
N GLU A 262 -6.13 15.99 -14.35
CA GLU A 262 -5.22 15.55 -13.28
C GLU A 262 -4.21 14.52 -13.77
N PHE A 263 -4.30 14.07 -15.03
CA PHE A 263 -3.36 13.14 -15.63
C PHE A 263 -2.34 13.88 -16.51
N TYR A 264 -1.09 13.83 -16.09
CA TYR A 264 -0.01 14.57 -16.71
C TYR A 264 0.81 13.71 -17.68
N PRO A 265 1.30 14.27 -18.80
CA PRO A 265 2.29 13.59 -19.63
C PRO A 265 3.53 13.22 -18.81
N PRO A 266 4.13 12.03 -19.01
CA PRO A 266 5.34 11.62 -18.28
C PRO A 266 6.49 12.62 -18.39
N GLU A 267 6.58 13.37 -19.49
CA GLU A 267 7.63 14.35 -19.74
C GLU A 267 7.55 15.57 -18.80
N LEU A 268 6.44 15.77 -18.09
CA LEU A 268 6.30 16.82 -17.06
C LEU A 268 6.79 16.37 -15.69
N ILE A 269 7.00 15.07 -15.46
CA ILE A 269 7.43 14.54 -14.17
C ILE A 269 8.94 14.77 -14.02
N ASP A 270 9.31 15.61 -13.05
CA ASP A 270 10.70 15.91 -12.71
C ASP A 270 10.86 15.98 -11.18
N LEU A 271 10.86 14.79 -10.57
CA LEU A 271 10.86 14.62 -9.12
C LEU A 271 12.31 14.70 -8.59
N PRO A 272 12.69 15.74 -7.83
CA PRO A 272 13.91 15.72 -7.03
C PRO A 272 13.70 14.85 -5.78
N VAL A 273 14.72 14.76 -4.94
CA VAL A 273 14.61 14.12 -3.62
C VAL A 273 13.93 15.10 -2.66
N MET A 274 12.87 14.66 -1.98
CA MET A 274 12.20 15.46 -0.96
C MET A 274 12.91 15.36 0.40
N PRO A 275 12.84 16.41 1.24
CA PRO A 275 13.38 16.36 2.60
C PRO A 275 12.77 15.24 3.45
N PRO A 276 13.47 14.71 4.46
CA PRO A 276 12.93 13.70 5.38
C PRO A 276 11.62 14.14 6.06
N LEU A 277 10.76 13.17 6.40
CA LEU A 277 9.45 13.43 7.01
C LEU A 277 9.53 14.29 8.28
N GLU A 278 10.56 14.14 9.09
CA GLU A 278 10.76 14.94 10.30
C GLU A 278 10.91 16.43 10.00
N VAL A 279 11.52 16.76 8.86
CA VAL A 279 11.65 18.13 8.36
C VAL A 279 10.31 18.59 7.79
N GLN A 280 9.67 17.78 6.94
CA GLN A 280 8.37 18.11 6.35
C GLN A 280 7.29 18.37 7.41
N ARG A 281 7.23 17.54 8.47
CA ARG A 281 6.26 17.66 9.59
C ARG A 281 6.27 19.05 10.24
N ARG A 282 7.42 19.72 10.30
CA ARG A 282 7.52 21.08 10.88
C ARG A 282 6.74 22.11 10.07
N HIS A 283 6.76 21.98 8.75
CA HIS A 283 6.01 22.87 7.85
C HIS A 283 4.53 22.46 7.77
N LEU A 284 4.26 21.17 7.68
CA LEU A 284 2.90 20.62 7.60
C LEU A 284 2.07 20.84 8.86
N ALA A 285 2.69 20.94 10.04
CA ALA A 285 2.00 21.27 11.29
C ALA A 285 1.23 22.61 11.22
N HIS A 286 1.70 23.55 10.39
CA HIS A 286 1.11 24.87 10.22
C HIS A 286 0.19 24.94 8.99
N PHE A 287 -0.15 23.82 8.36
CA PHE A 287 -0.93 23.78 7.12
C PHE A 287 -2.23 24.59 7.19
N ARG A 288 -2.99 24.45 8.28
CA ARG A 288 -4.25 25.20 8.47
C ARG A 288 -4.04 26.71 8.53
N GLU A 289 -2.90 27.17 9.06
CA GLU A 289 -2.57 28.59 9.12
C GLU A 289 -2.31 29.11 7.70
N TYR A 290 -1.54 28.39 6.88
CA TYR A 290 -1.34 28.72 5.47
C TYR A 290 -2.67 28.84 4.71
N VAL A 291 -3.60 27.91 4.90
CA VAL A 291 -4.93 27.97 4.27
C VAL A 291 -5.70 29.23 4.69
N ILE A 292 -5.73 29.53 5.99
CA ILE A 292 -6.42 30.71 6.52
C ILE A 292 -5.80 32.00 5.99
N ASP A 293 -4.48 32.06 5.90
CA ASP A 293 -3.76 33.25 5.42
C ASP A 293 -4.00 33.48 3.93
N HIS A 294 -4.01 32.44 3.09
CA HIS A 294 -4.41 32.54 1.68
C HIS A 294 -5.86 33.02 1.53
N MET A 295 -6.79 32.47 2.33
CA MET A 295 -8.18 32.93 2.34
C MET A 295 -8.28 34.42 2.72
N ARG A 296 -7.61 34.86 3.79
CA ARG A 296 -7.60 36.25 4.23
C ARG A 296 -7.00 37.18 3.18
N ALA A 297 -5.84 36.84 2.61
CA ALA A 297 -5.19 37.63 1.57
C ALA A 297 -6.10 37.80 0.33
N SER A 298 -6.86 36.76 -0.03
CA SER A 298 -7.79 36.82 -1.17
C SER A 298 -9.03 37.68 -0.92
N THR A 299 -9.43 37.95 0.32
CA THR A 299 -10.56 38.87 0.59
C THR A 299 -10.25 40.32 0.19
N GLN A 300 -8.97 40.67 0.04
CA GLN A 300 -8.53 41.98 -0.42
C GLN A 300 -8.44 42.09 -1.95
N THR A 301 -8.54 40.96 -2.68
CA THR A 301 -8.56 40.94 -4.15
C THR A 301 -9.99 40.86 -4.67
N LYS A 302 -10.21 41.19 -5.95
CA LYS A 302 -11.56 41.22 -6.58
C LYS A 302 -12.23 39.83 -6.69
N GLN A 303 -11.51 38.75 -6.38
CA GLN A 303 -12.02 37.38 -6.45
C GLN A 303 -11.53 36.60 -5.21
N PRO A 304 -12.37 36.46 -4.17
CA PRO A 304 -12.02 35.66 -3.00
C PRO A 304 -11.87 34.18 -3.40
N LEU A 305 -10.86 33.52 -2.84
CA LEU A 305 -10.60 32.10 -3.08
C LEU A 305 -11.63 31.22 -2.37
N THR A 306 -11.98 30.10 -3.00
CA THR A 306 -12.69 29.02 -2.31
C THR A 306 -11.75 28.28 -1.37
N PHE A 307 -12.31 27.51 -0.43
CA PHE A 307 -11.51 26.69 0.49
C PHE A 307 -10.58 25.71 -0.27
N ILE A 308 -11.09 25.05 -1.32
CA ILE A 308 -10.31 24.10 -2.15
C ILE A 308 -9.14 24.80 -2.83
N GLN A 309 -9.35 26.02 -3.34
CA GLN A 309 -8.29 26.81 -3.98
C GLN A 309 -7.24 27.27 -2.95
N ALA A 310 -7.66 27.72 -1.78
CA ALA A 310 -6.75 28.11 -0.71
C ALA A 310 -5.93 26.90 -0.19
N GLU A 311 -6.56 25.73 -0.10
CA GLU A 311 -5.89 24.47 0.24
C GLU A 311 -4.80 24.12 -0.79
N GLN A 312 -5.13 24.18 -2.08
CA GLN A 312 -4.18 23.93 -3.15
C GLN A 312 -2.98 24.90 -3.11
N GLN A 313 -3.23 26.19 -2.87
CA GLN A 313 -2.17 27.18 -2.75
C GLN A 313 -1.28 26.97 -1.52
N ALA A 314 -1.87 26.55 -0.39
CA ALA A 314 -1.10 26.19 0.81
C ALA A 314 -0.18 25.00 0.54
N TRP A 315 -0.66 23.97 -0.19
CA TRP A 315 0.18 22.84 -0.58
C TRP A 315 1.34 23.27 -1.49
N GLN A 316 1.09 24.06 -2.53
CA GLN A 316 2.13 24.57 -3.43
C GLN A 316 3.15 25.44 -2.69
N GLN A 317 2.71 26.25 -1.72
CA GLN A 317 3.62 27.06 -0.91
C GLN A 317 4.54 26.20 -0.04
N ILE A 318 4.02 25.15 0.59
CA ILE A 318 4.86 24.26 1.40
C ILE A 318 5.82 23.46 0.52
N GLU A 319 5.35 22.96 -0.63
CA GLU A 319 6.20 22.30 -1.63
C GLU A 319 7.38 23.19 -2.01
N ASP A 320 7.12 24.44 -2.39
CA ASP A 320 8.16 25.41 -2.76
C ASP A 320 9.17 25.64 -1.64
N ILE A 321 8.71 25.78 -0.39
CA ILE A 321 9.59 25.90 0.78
C ILE A 321 10.50 24.67 0.91
N LEU A 322 9.93 23.47 0.79
CA LEU A 322 10.67 22.21 0.96
C LEU A 322 11.70 21.99 -0.15
N LEU A 323 11.38 22.35 -1.39
CA LEU A 323 12.28 22.24 -2.54
C LEU A 323 13.49 23.18 -2.45
N HIS A 324 13.35 24.31 -1.74
CA HIS A 324 14.39 25.33 -1.59
C HIS A 324 15.14 25.25 -0.25
N LEU A 325 14.91 24.21 0.56
CA LEU A 325 15.70 24.00 1.76
C LEU A 325 17.16 23.72 1.40
N PRO A 326 18.14 24.28 2.14
CA PRO A 326 19.54 23.94 1.92
C PRO A 326 19.77 22.44 2.19
N PRO A 327 20.64 21.77 1.41
CA PRO A 327 21.00 20.39 1.69
C PRO A 327 21.68 20.30 3.06
N GLU A 328 21.23 19.35 3.90
CA GLU A 328 21.85 19.06 5.21
C GLU A 328 23.24 18.42 5.08
#